data_AF-A0A7D8A064-F1
#
_entry.id   AF-A0A7D8A064-F1
#
_cell.length_a   1.000
_cell.length_b   1.000
_cell.length_c   1.000
_cell.angle_alpha   90.00
_cell.angle_beta   90.00
_cell.angle_gamma   90.00
#
_symmetry.space_group_name_H-M   'P 1'
#
loop_
_entity.id
_entity.type
_entity.pdbx_description
1 polymer ?
#
loop_
_entity_poly.entity_id
_entity_poly.type
_entity_poly.pdbx_seq_one_letter_code
_entity_poly.pdbx_strand_id
1 'polypeptide(L)'
;MKKLVFFFALFSIQVFAQNFSRVDSIVKTYPRYRAPQQLAARISSDFSSDIDKVRASFKWITNNIRYSMDYYFHNQRTVRYSYSNEKERQIALQKIRDQIVNKAFTTKTGVCEEYAQSLKKLCDLLDIEAIVLKGYVKNSADEIAKIPKDTNHAWNVVKIQNKWILIDATWAAGYVLNGKWKKAFSNYFFNIPKDKIALTHFPSDKKWQLLLNYSALGDFYNQPIYHQQLLDFNLRLKSPTEGIIAPKHNVIILKLENLLPNIALRYHFKGERYSKKPKITYEGKNATLIIPAPYANTELYLYMNNGIILEYKVVI
;
A
#
# COMPACT_ATOMS: atom_id res chain seq x y z
N MET A 1 6.95 22.87 -57.38
CA MET A 1 7.70 22.10 -56.36
C MET A 1 7.20 22.51 -54.97
N LYS A 2 6.27 21.76 -54.37
CA LYS A 2 5.77 22.02 -53.00
C LYS A 2 6.62 21.22 -52.02
N LYS A 3 7.43 21.89 -51.19
CA LYS A 3 8.19 21.25 -50.11
C LYS A 3 7.25 21.01 -48.92
N LEU A 4 6.95 19.75 -48.63
CA LEU A 4 6.36 19.35 -47.34
C LEU A 4 7.48 19.39 -46.29
N VAL A 5 7.32 20.23 -45.27
CA VAL A 5 8.18 20.21 -44.07
C VAL A 5 7.45 19.36 -43.03
N PHE A 6 7.97 18.15 -42.78
CA PHE A 6 7.49 17.28 -41.71
C PHE A 6 8.15 17.73 -40.39
N PHE A 7 7.36 18.32 -39.49
CA PHE A 7 7.81 18.69 -38.15
C PHE A 7 7.67 17.46 -37.24
N PHE A 8 8.76 16.71 -37.05
CA PHE A 8 8.80 15.60 -36.09
C PHE A 8 8.94 16.17 -34.67
N ALA A 9 7.82 16.37 -33.98
CA ALA A 9 7.81 16.66 -32.56
C ALA A 9 8.11 15.36 -31.78
N LEU A 10 9.39 15.13 -31.48
CA LEU A 10 9.83 14.10 -30.55
C LEU A 10 9.42 14.49 -29.12
N PHE A 11 8.22 14.08 -28.70
CA PHE A 11 7.88 14.06 -27.29
C PHE A 11 8.68 12.95 -26.61
N SER A 12 9.82 13.30 -26.04
CA SER A 12 10.55 12.44 -25.12
C SER A 12 9.71 12.26 -23.86
N ILE A 13 8.96 11.16 -23.78
CA ILE A 13 8.35 10.69 -22.54
C ILE A 13 9.51 10.21 -21.66
N GLN A 14 10.05 11.11 -20.83
CA GLN A 14 11.00 10.70 -19.79
C GLN A 14 10.23 9.90 -18.74
N VAL A 15 10.30 8.58 -18.86
CA VAL A 15 9.94 7.66 -17.79
C VAL A 15 11.04 7.79 -16.73
N PHE A 16 10.83 8.65 -15.73
CA PHE A 16 11.70 8.71 -14.57
C PHE A 16 11.54 7.44 -13.74
N ALA A 17 12.34 6.42 -14.03
CA ALA A 17 12.67 5.42 -13.03
C ALA A 17 13.51 6.13 -11.95
N GLN A 18 12.86 6.58 -10.87
CA GLN A 18 13.54 7.31 -9.80
C GLN A 18 14.45 6.34 -9.03
N ASN A 19 15.76 6.41 -9.28
CA ASN A 19 16.76 5.64 -8.56
C ASN A 19 17.12 6.32 -7.24
N PHE A 20 16.59 5.79 -6.14
CA PHE A 20 16.83 6.33 -4.79
C PHE A 20 18.01 5.68 -4.05
N SER A 21 18.84 4.87 -4.72
CA SER A 21 19.93 4.14 -4.06
C SER A 21 20.89 5.06 -3.31
N ARG A 22 21.19 6.25 -3.85
CA ARG A 22 22.03 7.26 -3.19
C ARG A 22 21.39 7.78 -1.90
N VAL A 23 20.15 8.25 -1.98
CA VAL A 23 19.37 8.76 -0.83
C VAL A 23 19.28 7.69 0.26
N ASP A 24 18.89 6.48 -0.12
CA ASP A 24 18.74 5.35 0.78
C ASP A 24 20.05 4.98 1.49
N SER A 25 21.19 5.06 0.78
CA SER A 25 22.50 4.72 1.34
C SER A 25 22.95 5.77 2.36
N ILE A 26 22.76 7.05 2.06
CA ILE A 26 23.05 8.14 3.00
C ILE A 26 22.18 8.01 4.25
N VAL A 27 20.87 7.83 4.09
CA VAL A 27 19.92 7.78 5.21
C VAL A 27 20.14 6.56 6.12
N LYS A 28 20.66 5.45 5.58
CA LYS A 28 21.05 4.27 6.40
C LYS A 28 22.13 4.60 7.43
N THR A 29 22.96 5.62 7.17
CA THR A 29 24.01 6.06 8.10
C THR A 29 23.52 6.99 9.20
N TYR A 30 22.28 7.48 9.11
CA TYR A 30 21.72 8.42 10.07
C TYR A 30 21.54 7.77 11.45
N PRO A 31 21.74 8.53 12.54
CA PRO A 31 21.44 8.05 13.87
C PRO A 31 19.93 7.85 14.08
N ARG A 32 19.59 7.17 15.18
CA ARG A 32 18.21 6.94 15.60
C ARG A 32 17.61 8.18 16.30
N TYR A 33 17.50 9.29 15.58
CA TYR A 33 16.87 10.55 16.03
C TYR A 33 15.63 10.36 16.91
N ARG A 34 15.57 11.08 18.04
CA ARG A 34 14.44 11.04 18.99
C ARG A 34 13.46 12.20 18.82
N ALA A 35 13.80 13.18 17.99
CA ALA A 35 12.96 14.33 17.66
C ALA A 35 12.88 14.51 16.13
N PRO A 36 11.69 14.74 15.56
CA PRO A 36 11.52 14.91 14.12
C PRO A 36 12.27 16.13 13.57
N GLN A 37 12.43 17.20 14.37
CA GLN A 37 13.16 18.41 13.98
C GLN A 37 14.63 18.13 13.67
N GLN A 38 15.28 17.28 14.45
CA GLN A 38 16.69 16.92 14.22
C GLN A 38 16.87 16.14 12.92
N LEU A 39 15.93 15.23 12.62
CA LEU A 39 15.93 14.49 11.37
C LEU A 39 15.65 15.41 10.17
N ALA A 40 14.64 16.28 10.27
CA ALA A 40 14.31 17.23 9.22
C ALA A 40 15.48 18.17 8.91
N ALA A 41 16.14 18.72 9.94
CA ALA A 41 17.33 19.56 9.77
C ALA A 41 18.45 18.81 9.03
N ARG A 42 18.70 17.54 9.40
CA ARG A 42 19.69 16.72 8.71
C ARG A 42 19.33 16.46 7.25
N ILE A 43 18.08 16.09 6.98
CA ILE A 43 17.57 15.84 5.62
C ILE A 43 17.69 17.10 4.76
N SER A 44 17.31 18.26 5.29
CA SER A 44 17.40 19.54 4.58
C SER A 44 18.83 19.91 4.22
N SER A 45 19.80 19.57 5.07
CA SER A 45 21.22 19.76 4.79
C SER A 45 21.77 18.81 3.73
N ASP A 46 21.33 17.56 3.71
CA ASP A 46 21.90 16.53 2.82
C ASP A 46 21.23 16.49 1.43
N PHE A 47 19.99 16.98 1.31
CA PHE A 47 19.19 16.87 0.08
C PHE A 47 18.52 18.19 -0.28
N SER A 48 18.66 18.59 -1.55
CA SER A 48 18.05 19.81 -2.08
C SER A 48 16.65 19.58 -2.65
N SER A 49 16.42 18.45 -3.34
CA SER A 49 15.16 18.18 -4.02
C SER A 49 14.07 17.67 -3.06
N ASP A 50 12.83 18.11 -3.27
CA ASP A 50 11.69 17.69 -2.43
C ASP A 50 11.47 16.18 -2.48
N ILE A 51 11.67 15.56 -3.64
CA ILE A 51 11.51 14.12 -3.79
C ILE A 51 12.56 13.34 -2.99
N ASP A 52 13.81 13.80 -2.96
CA ASP A 52 14.87 13.16 -2.16
C ASP A 52 14.64 13.39 -0.66
N LYS A 53 14.16 14.57 -0.26
CA LYS A 53 13.77 14.88 1.13
C LYS A 53 12.64 13.98 1.62
N VAL A 54 11.60 13.78 0.80
CA VAL A 54 10.47 12.89 1.11
C VAL A 54 10.92 11.44 1.11
N ARG A 55 11.78 11.05 0.16
CA ARG A 55 12.39 9.72 0.14
C ARG A 55 13.21 9.46 1.40
N ALA A 56 14.02 10.42 1.83
CA ALA A 56 14.83 10.30 3.02
C ALA A 56 13.98 10.15 4.29
N SER A 57 12.92 10.94 4.39
CA SER A 57 11.93 10.86 5.47
C SER A 57 11.26 9.49 5.52
N PHE A 58 10.73 9.03 4.38
CA PHE A 58 10.13 7.71 4.21
C PHE A 58 11.11 6.58 4.56
N LYS A 59 12.34 6.67 4.05
CA LYS A 59 13.35 5.65 4.29
C LYS A 59 13.74 5.58 5.75
N TRP A 60 13.96 6.71 6.41
CA TRP A 60 14.32 6.72 7.81
C TRP A 60 13.18 6.15 8.67
N ILE A 61 11.94 6.56 8.42
CA ILE A 61 10.74 6.05 9.13
C ILE A 61 10.64 4.53 9.02
N THR A 62 10.62 4.00 7.79
CA THR A 62 10.46 2.57 7.50
C THR A 62 11.60 1.72 8.09
N ASN A 63 12.79 2.30 8.24
CA ASN A 63 13.92 1.59 8.82
C ASN A 63 13.96 1.62 10.35
N ASN A 64 13.44 2.68 10.96
CA ASN A 64 13.66 2.95 12.38
C ASN A 64 12.43 2.70 13.25
N ILE A 65 11.22 2.81 12.72
CA ILE A 65 9.98 2.53 13.44
C ILE A 65 9.57 1.08 13.17
N ARG A 66 9.16 0.38 14.23
CA ARG A 66 8.63 -0.99 14.17
C ARG A 66 7.13 -0.97 14.37
N TYR A 67 6.40 -1.77 13.61
CA TYR A 67 4.97 -1.93 13.82
C TYR A 67 4.68 -2.57 15.19
N SER A 68 3.74 -1.99 15.94
CA SER A 68 3.36 -2.50 17.26
C SER A 68 2.11 -3.38 17.18
N MET A 69 2.32 -4.69 17.37
CA MET A 69 1.22 -5.66 17.46
C MET A 69 0.34 -5.42 18.69
N ASP A 70 0.92 -4.97 19.80
CA ASP A 70 0.17 -4.70 21.04
C ASP A 70 -0.85 -3.57 20.85
N TYR A 71 -0.48 -2.52 20.10
CA TYR A 71 -1.43 -1.47 19.76
C TYR A 71 -2.52 -1.95 18.81
N TYR A 72 -2.18 -2.82 17.86
CA TYR A 72 -3.13 -3.37 16.90
C TYR A 72 -4.19 -4.27 17.56
N PHE A 73 -3.78 -5.16 18.46
CA PHE A 73 -4.69 -6.14 19.06
C PHE A 73 -5.36 -5.69 20.37
N HIS A 74 -4.73 -4.80 21.15
CA HIS A 74 -5.14 -4.60 22.55
C HIS A 74 -5.44 -3.14 22.94
N ASN A 75 -5.10 -2.14 22.12
CA ASN A 75 -5.20 -0.72 22.54
C ASN A 75 -5.83 0.18 21.47
N GLN A 76 -7.14 0.05 21.28
CA GLN A 76 -7.91 1.05 20.54
C GLN A 76 -7.92 2.36 21.34
N ARG A 77 -7.09 3.32 20.90
CA ARG A 77 -6.92 4.60 21.60
C ARG A 77 -8.11 5.52 21.31
N THR A 78 -8.92 5.78 22.32
CA THR A 78 -9.89 6.88 22.29
C THR A 78 -9.24 8.14 22.84
N VAL A 79 -8.99 9.13 21.97
CA VAL A 79 -8.50 10.45 22.40
C VAL A 79 -9.69 11.38 22.53
N ARG A 80 -9.97 11.82 23.76
CA ARG A 80 -11.00 12.84 24.03
C ARG A 80 -10.33 14.22 24.09
N TYR A 81 -10.94 15.19 23.43
CA TYR A 81 -10.55 16.60 23.51
C TYR A 81 -11.81 17.46 23.38
N SER A 82 -11.79 18.65 23.98
CA SER A 82 -12.84 19.66 23.88
C SER A 82 -12.30 20.89 23.16
N TYR A 83 -13.21 21.64 22.53
CA TYR A 83 -12.90 22.90 21.85
C TYR A 83 -14.15 23.77 21.82
N SER A 84 -13.97 25.08 21.80
CA SER A 84 -15.08 26.05 21.78
C SER A 84 -15.28 26.66 20.39
N ASN A 85 -14.26 26.60 19.53
CA ASN A 85 -14.27 27.12 18.17
C ASN A 85 -13.31 26.33 17.27
N GLU A 86 -13.33 26.59 15.95
CA GLU A 86 -12.52 25.85 14.99
C GLU A 86 -11.01 26.07 15.18
N LYS A 87 -10.58 27.26 15.60
CA LYS A 87 -9.16 27.54 15.85
C LYS A 87 -8.63 26.68 17.01
N GLU A 88 -9.36 26.64 18.13
CA GLU A 88 -9.05 25.76 19.26
C GLU A 88 -9.05 24.28 18.86
N ARG A 89 -10.02 23.89 18.02
CA ARG A 89 -10.10 22.53 17.48
C ARG A 89 -8.83 22.15 16.72
N GLN A 90 -8.35 23.02 15.84
CA GLN A 90 -7.14 22.76 15.06
C GLN A 90 -5.89 22.69 15.95
N ILE A 91 -5.78 23.56 16.96
CA ILE A 91 -4.68 23.53 17.93
C ILE A 91 -4.70 22.21 18.72
N ALA A 92 -5.86 21.80 19.22
CA ALA A 92 -6.01 20.55 19.97
C ALA A 92 -5.64 19.33 19.11
N LEU A 93 -6.12 19.28 17.87
CA LEU A 93 -5.77 18.22 16.93
C LEU A 93 -4.27 18.20 16.61
N GLN A 94 -3.65 19.37 16.43
CA GLN A 94 -2.21 19.46 16.17
C GLN A 94 -1.40 18.94 17.35
N LYS A 95 -1.79 19.29 18.60
CA LYS A 95 -1.15 18.77 19.82
C LYS A 95 -1.22 17.25 19.90
N ILE A 96 -2.37 16.65 19.57
CA ILE A 96 -2.55 15.19 19.54
C ILE A 96 -1.61 14.56 18.50
N ARG A 97 -1.54 15.14 17.29
CA ARG A 97 -0.64 14.66 16.23
C ARG A 97 0.83 14.74 16.65
N ASP A 98 1.24 15.84 17.26
CA ASP A 98 2.61 16.00 17.74
C ASP A 98 2.95 14.98 18.85
N GLN A 99 2.00 14.65 19.74
CA GLN A 99 2.17 13.58 20.73
C GLN A 99 2.36 12.21 20.08
N ILE A 100 1.56 11.89 19.04
CA ILE A 100 1.68 10.64 18.26
C ILE A 100 3.08 10.54 17.65
N VAL A 101 3.55 11.59 16.98
CA VAL A 101 4.87 11.62 16.34
C VAL A 101 6.00 11.53 17.37
N ASN A 102 5.93 12.30 18.45
CA ASN A 102 6.94 12.28 19.52
C ASN A 102 7.05 10.89 20.15
N LYS A 103 5.92 10.22 20.38
CA LYS A 103 5.92 8.84 20.86
C LYS A 103 6.59 7.90 19.86
N ALA A 104 6.23 7.97 18.58
CA ALA A 104 6.84 7.14 17.54
C ALA A 104 8.36 7.33 17.44
N PHE A 105 8.85 8.57 17.53
CA PHE A 105 10.29 8.86 17.50
C PHE A 105 11.00 8.44 18.79
N THR A 106 10.35 8.52 19.95
CA THR A 106 11.00 8.16 21.23
C THR A 106 11.00 6.64 21.46
N THR A 107 9.89 5.96 21.21
CA THR A 107 9.74 4.51 21.42
C THR A 107 10.21 3.68 20.22
N LYS A 108 10.31 4.30 19.03
CA LYS A 108 10.61 3.63 17.76
C LYS A 108 9.57 2.55 17.42
N THR A 109 8.32 2.75 17.85
CA THR A 109 7.21 1.84 17.61
C THR A 109 5.93 2.62 17.29
N GLY A 110 5.03 2.02 16.51
CA GLY A 110 3.76 2.65 16.16
C GLY A 110 2.86 1.74 15.32
N VAL A 111 1.64 2.20 15.04
CA VAL A 111 0.73 1.63 14.03
C VAL A 111 0.60 2.62 12.86
N CYS A 112 -0.30 2.36 11.91
CA CYS A 112 -0.42 3.11 10.67
C CYS A 112 -0.50 4.64 10.87
N GLU A 113 -1.22 5.08 11.91
CA GLU A 113 -1.32 6.50 12.27
C GLU A 113 0.04 7.10 12.65
N GLU A 114 0.86 6.44 13.49
CA GLU A 114 2.21 6.92 13.82
C GLU A 114 3.10 7.05 12.59
N TYR A 115 3.06 6.10 11.67
CA TYR A 115 3.83 6.17 10.41
C TYR A 115 3.37 7.35 9.56
N ALA A 116 2.06 7.47 9.32
CA ALA A 116 1.52 8.49 8.43
C ALA A 116 1.68 9.91 8.99
N GLN A 117 1.45 10.10 10.30
CA GLN A 117 1.67 11.37 10.98
C GLN A 117 3.15 11.73 11.04
N SER A 118 4.05 10.76 11.23
CA SER A 118 5.49 11.01 11.22
C SER A 118 5.97 11.52 9.86
N LEU A 119 5.51 10.91 8.77
CA LEU A 119 5.87 11.36 7.42
C LEU A 119 5.31 12.76 7.14
N LYS A 120 4.04 13.01 7.49
CA LYS A 120 3.42 14.33 7.37
C LYS A 120 4.20 15.39 8.17
N LYS A 121 4.58 15.10 9.41
CA LYS A 121 5.33 16.04 10.26
C LYS A 121 6.70 16.36 9.67
N LEU A 122 7.41 15.38 9.12
CA LEU A 122 8.68 15.62 8.44
C LEU A 122 8.48 16.47 7.18
N CYS A 123 7.45 16.20 6.37
CA CYS A 123 7.13 17.03 5.20
C CYS A 123 6.84 18.47 5.62
N ASP A 124 6.06 18.69 6.67
CA ASP A 124 5.76 20.03 7.20
C ASP A 124 7.02 20.78 7.64
N LEU A 125 7.96 20.11 8.31
CA LEU A 125 9.24 20.68 8.73
C LEU A 125 10.20 20.95 7.56
N LEU A 126 9.91 20.39 6.39
CA LEU A 126 10.69 20.53 5.16
C LEU A 126 9.98 21.42 4.13
N ASP A 127 8.87 22.07 4.52
CA ASP A 127 8.02 22.91 3.68
C ASP A 127 7.42 22.19 2.45
N ILE A 128 7.09 20.90 2.61
CA ILE A 128 6.52 20.05 1.55
C ILE A 128 5.06 19.73 1.86
N GLU A 129 4.16 20.04 0.93
CA GLU A 129 2.74 19.79 1.08
C GLU A 129 2.45 18.27 1.12
N ALA A 130 1.95 17.79 2.26
CA ALA A 130 1.54 16.41 2.46
C ALA A 130 0.19 16.35 3.16
N ILE A 131 -0.55 15.25 2.99
CA ILE A 131 -1.83 15.01 3.66
C ILE A 131 -1.83 13.56 4.18
N VAL A 132 -2.36 13.37 5.39
CA VAL A 132 -2.68 12.03 5.93
C VAL A 132 -4.07 11.65 5.44
N LEU A 133 -4.17 10.54 4.71
CA LEU A 133 -5.44 9.94 4.31
C LEU A 133 -5.80 8.85 5.32
N LYS A 134 -7.08 8.81 5.69
CA LYS A 134 -7.69 7.69 6.41
C LYS A 134 -8.58 6.91 5.46
N GLY A 135 -8.75 5.63 5.72
CA GLY A 135 -9.60 4.81 4.88
C GLY A 135 -9.54 3.33 5.21
N TYR A 136 -9.74 2.53 4.17
CA TYR A 136 -9.98 1.10 4.29
C TYR A 136 -8.94 0.29 3.52
N VAL A 137 -8.49 -0.78 4.14
CA VAL A 137 -7.72 -1.88 3.53
C VAL A 137 -8.34 -3.22 3.92
N LYS A 138 -8.01 -4.28 3.19
CA LYS A 138 -8.32 -5.67 3.56
C LYS A 138 -7.02 -6.40 3.90
N ASN A 139 -6.95 -7.03 5.07
CA ASN A 139 -5.76 -7.75 5.54
C ASN A 139 -5.85 -9.26 5.40
N SER A 140 -7.06 -9.83 5.28
CA SER A 140 -7.27 -11.26 5.06
C SER A 140 -8.59 -11.54 4.33
N ALA A 141 -8.66 -12.67 3.62
CA ALA A 141 -9.85 -13.05 2.85
C ALA A 141 -11.13 -13.16 3.71
N ASP A 142 -10.99 -13.34 5.02
CA ASP A 142 -12.10 -13.29 5.99
C ASP A 142 -12.83 -11.93 6.03
N GLU A 143 -12.18 -10.84 5.61
CA GLU A 143 -12.73 -9.47 5.54
C GLU A 143 -13.47 -9.18 4.22
N ILE A 144 -13.42 -10.08 3.23
CA ILE A 144 -14.13 -9.92 1.96
C ILE A 144 -15.64 -9.85 2.23
N ALA A 145 -16.30 -8.88 1.58
CA ALA A 145 -17.70 -8.52 1.74
C ALA A 145 -18.10 -8.07 3.17
N LYS A 146 -17.13 -7.70 4.03
CA LYS A 146 -17.38 -7.20 5.39
C LYS A 146 -16.83 -5.78 5.56
N ILE A 147 -17.66 -4.78 5.32
CA ILE A 147 -17.29 -3.38 5.49
C ILE A 147 -17.24 -3.04 6.99
N PRO A 148 -16.10 -2.60 7.55
CA PRO A 148 -16.01 -2.18 8.93
C PRO A 148 -16.70 -0.83 9.13
N LYS A 149 -17.20 -0.59 10.35
CA LYS A 149 -17.88 0.66 10.73
C LYS A 149 -16.96 1.87 10.63
N ASP A 150 -15.71 1.71 11.06
CA ASP A 150 -14.69 2.76 11.11
C ASP A 150 -13.54 2.47 10.13
N THR A 151 -12.82 3.51 9.73
CA THR A 151 -11.61 3.36 8.91
C THR A 151 -10.54 2.56 9.65
N ASN A 152 -9.86 1.64 8.96
CA ASN A 152 -8.87 0.73 9.57
C ASN A 152 -7.42 1.01 9.14
N HIS A 153 -7.17 2.02 8.31
CA HIS A 153 -5.82 2.34 7.83
C HIS A 153 -5.57 3.84 7.64
N ALA A 154 -4.28 4.21 7.66
CA ALA A 154 -3.81 5.56 7.41
C ALA A 154 -2.51 5.57 6.59
N TRP A 155 -2.44 6.43 5.57
CA TRP A 155 -1.29 6.60 4.66
C TRP A 155 -1.17 8.06 4.22
N ASN A 156 -0.28 8.37 3.28
CA ASN A 156 -0.03 9.73 2.84
C ASN A 156 -0.22 9.93 1.34
N VAL A 157 -0.53 11.18 1.01
CA VAL A 157 -0.28 11.78 -0.30
C VAL A 157 0.64 12.96 -0.11
N VAL A 158 1.62 13.09 -0.99
CA VAL A 158 2.64 14.14 -0.92
C VAL A 158 2.74 14.83 -2.27
N LYS A 159 2.82 16.15 -2.30
CA LYS A 159 2.87 16.93 -3.52
C LYS A 159 4.32 17.19 -3.90
N ILE A 160 4.73 16.67 -5.06
CA ILE A 160 6.06 16.85 -5.62
C ILE A 160 5.88 17.47 -6.99
N GLN A 161 6.48 18.65 -7.23
CA GLN A 161 6.40 19.33 -8.53
C GLN A 161 4.94 19.43 -9.05
N ASN A 162 4.03 19.89 -8.19
CA ASN A 162 2.57 19.99 -8.44
C ASN A 162 1.84 18.67 -8.74
N LYS A 163 2.47 17.51 -8.52
CA LYS A 163 1.84 16.19 -8.67
C LYS A 163 1.76 15.49 -7.33
N TRP A 164 0.58 14.97 -7.01
CA TRP A 164 0.40 14.11 -5.84
C TRP A 164 0.95 12.71 -6.12
N ILE A 165 1.83 12.25 -5.24
CA ILE A 165 2.31 10.87 -5.14
C ILE A 165 1.71 10.19 -3.91
N LEU A 166 1.43 8.90 -4.01
CA LEU A 166 0.84 8.08 -2.95
C LEU A 166 1.94 7.34 -2.20
N ILE A 167 1.95 7.41 -0.86
CA ILE A 167 2.97 6.78 -0.02
C ILE A 167 2.32 6.07 1.15
N ASP A 168 2.70 4.81 1.37
CA ASP A 168 2.39 4.07 2.60
C ASP A 168 3.67 3.59 3.28
N ALA A 169 4.12 4.36 4.28
CA ALA A 169 5.30 4.02 5.07
C ALA A 169 5.08 2.80 5.99
N THR A 170 3.83 2.43 6.28
CA THR A 170 3.52 1.30 7.14
C THR A 170 3.74 -0.01 6.40
N TRP A 171 3.08 -0.18 5.25
CA TRP A 171 3.24 -1.37 4.40
C TRP A 171 4.62 -1.43 3.75
N ALA A 172 5.28 -0.28 3.56
CA ALA A 172 6.69 -0.24 3.16
C ALA A 172 7.65 -0.79 4.23
N ALA A 173 7.33 -0.69 5.52
CA ALA A 173 8.24 -1.10 6.59
C ALA A 173 8.26 -2.62 6.80
N GLY A 174 7.16 -3.30 6.46
CA GLY A 174 7.00 -4.73 6.62
C GLY A 174 5.55 -5.16 6.70
N TYR A 175 5.34 -6.41 7.09
CA TYR A 175 4.01 -7.03 7.12
C TYR A 175 3.85 -7.91 8.37
N VAL A 176 2.61 -8.30 8.66
CA VAL A 176 2.28 -9.24 9.74
C VAL A 176 2.14 -10.64 9.13
N LEU A 177 2.83 -11.61 9.71
CA LEU A 177 2.74 -13.02 9.35
C LEU A 177 2.59 -13.86 10.62
N ASN A 178 1.54 -14.66 10.69
CA ASN A 178 1.23 -15.54 11.84
C ASN A 178 1.26 -14.78 13.18
N GLY A 179 0.61 -13.61 13.23
CA GLY A 179 0.54 -12.76 14.42
C GLY A 179 1.86 -12.04 14.79
N LYS A 180 2.92 -12.18 13.98
CA LYS A 180 4.22 -11.54 14.22
C LYS A 180 4.54 -10.55 13.11
N TRP A 181 4.92 -9.33 13.48
CA TRP A 181 5.44 -8.38 12.50
C TRP A 181 6.82 -8.78 12.01
N LYS A 182 7.02 -8.71 10.70
CA LYS A 182 8.27 -8.97 10.00
C LYS A 182 8.68 -7.73 9.24
N LYS A 183 9.88 -7.22 9.54
CA LYS A 183 10.48 -6.13 8.78
C LYS A 183 10.86 -6.63 7.40
N ALA A 184 10.30 -6.01 6.36
CA ALA A 184 10.58 -6.33 4.97
C ALA A 184 10.34 -5.07 4.16
N PHE A 185 11.42 -4.34 3.87
CA PHE A 185 11.29 -3.06 3.19
C PHE A 185 10.78 -3.25 1.76
N SER A 186 9.74 -2.49 1.40
CA SER A 186 9.18 -2.48 0.05
C SER A 186 9.22 -1.09 -0.56
N ASN A 187 9.82 -1.00 -1.75
CA ASN A 187 9.88 0.24 -2.51
C ASN A 187 8.55 0.56 -3.21
N TYR A 188 7.70 -0.45 -3.43
CA TYR A 188 6.43 -0.31 -4.15
C TYR A 188 5.52 0.75 -3.50
N PHE A 189 5.54 0.83 -2.17
CA PHE A 189 4.73 1.76 -1.40
C PHE A 189 5.29 3.19 -1.34
N PHE A 190 6.33 3.49 -2.11
CA PHE A 190 6.79 4.85 -2.38
C PHE A 190 6.38 5.23 -3.81
N ASN A 191 5.45 6.17 -3.94
CA ASN A 191 4.82 6.54 -5.21
C ASN A 191 4.02 5.39 -5.85
N ILE A 192 3.04 4.88 -5.10
CA ILE A 192 2.15 3.79 -5.53
C ILE A 192 1.46 4.19 -6.86
N PRO A 193 1.45 3.32 -7.89
CA PRO A 193 0.76 3.62 -9.14
C PRO A 193 -0.72 3.93 -8.93
N LYS A 194 -1.18 5.05 -9.49
CA LYS A 194 -2.56 5.55 -9.32
C LYS A 194 -3.61 4.60 -9.90
N ASP A 195 -3.26 3.82 -10.91
CA ASP A 195 -4.12 2.80 -11.51
C ASP A 195 -4.21 1.51 -10.66
N LYS A 196 -3.34 1.35 -9.66
CA LYS A 196 -3.27 0.14 -8.80
C LYS A 196 -3.71 0.39 -7.35
N ILE A 197 -3.74 1.64 -6.90
CA ILE A 197 -4.04 1.97 -5.50
C ILE A 197 -5.43 1.47 -5.06
N ALA A 198 -6.43 1.54 -5.95
CA ALA A 198 -7.79 1.08 -5.66
C ALA A 198 -7.91 -0.44 -5.40
N LEU A 199 -6.89 -1.23 -5.77
CA LEU A 199 -6.85 -2.66 -5.50
C LEU A 199 -6.54 -2.97 -4.03
N THR A 200 -5.95 -2.02 -3.30
CA THR A 200 -5.43 -2.24 -1.93
C THR A 200 -5.91 -1.23 -0.90
N HIS A 201 -6.10 0.04 -1.30
CA HIS A 201 -6.46 1.13 -0.40
C HIS A 201 -7.72 1.82 -0.91
N PHE A 202 -8.62 2.21 -0.01
CA PHE A 202 -9.79 3.02 -0.32
C PHE A 202 -9.87 4.23 0.62
N PRO A 203 -9.69 5.48 0.14
CA PRO A 203 -9.75 6.67 0.99
C PRO A 203 -11.18 6.94 1.45
N SER A 204 -11.38 7.36 2.70
CA SER A 204 -12.70 7.78 3.19
C SER A 204 -13.11 9.19 2.70
N ASP A 205 -12.12 10.01 2.32
CA ASP A 205 -12.36 11.35 1.79
C ASP A 205 -12.84 11.30 0.32
N LYS A 206 -14.04 11.84 0.08
CA LYS A 206 -14.69 11.91 -1.24
C LYS A 206 -13.86 12.66 -2.28
N LYS A 207 -13.09 13.68 -1.89
CA LYS A 207 -12.21 14.40 -2.83
C LYS A 207 -11.17 13.47 -3.44
N TRP A 208 -10.59 12.60 -2.60
CA TRP A 208 -9.60 11.63 -3.04
C TRP A 208 -10.21 10.46 -3.79
N GLN A 209 -11.43 10.05 -3.43
CA GLN A 209 -12.20 9.07 -4.21
C GLN A 209 -12.42 9.57 -5.64
N LEU A 210 -12.88 10.82 -5.81
CA LEU A 210 -13.11 11.42 -7.12
C LEU A 210 -11.80 11.61 -7.92
N LEU A 211 -10.76 12.15 -7.29
CA LEU A 211 -9.48 12.42 -7.95
C LEU A 211 -8.79 11.15 -8.47
N LEU A 212 -9.00 10.01 -7.79
CA LEU A 212 -8.40 8.73 -8.12
C LEU A 212 -9.40 7.76 -8.77
N ASN A 213 -10.60 8.23 -9.13
CA ASN A 213 -11.64 7.47 -9.83
C ASN A 213 -12.02 6.15 -9.13
N TYR A 214 -12.31 6.23 -7.83
CA TYR A 214 -12.79 5.08 -7.04
C TYR A 214 -14.25 4.73 -7.34
N SER A 215 -14.53 3.43 -7.40
CA SER A 215 -15.90 2.88 -7.35
C SER A 215 -16.49 2.96 -5.94
N ALA A 216 -17.64 2.33 -5.70
CA ALA A 216 -18.24 2.33 -4.37
C ALA A 216 -17.41 1.50 -3.38
N LEU A 217 -17.51 1.84 -2.08
CA LEU A 217 -16.84 1.09 -1.01
C LEU A 217 -17.25 -0.40 -0.99
N GLY A 218 -18.50 -0.69 -1.36
CA GLY A 218 -18.99 -2.07 -1.51
C GLY A 218 -18.22 -2.85 -2.57
N ASP A 219 -17.95 -2.25 -3.73
CA ASP A 219 -17.18 -2.88 -4.80
C ASP A 219 -15.76 -3.18 -4.34
N PHE A 220 -15.14 -2.23 -3.63
CA PHE A 220 -13.82 -2.43 -3.02
C PHE A 220 -13.81 -3.61 -2.04
N TYR A 221 -14.81 -3.75 -1.18
CA TYR A 221 -14.88 -4.87 -0.23
C TYR A 221 -15.28 -6.20 -0.87
N ASN A 222 -15.95 -6.15 -2.02
CA ASN A 222 -16.35 -7.34 -2.77
C ASN A 222 -15.25 -7.88 -3.68
N GLN A 223 -14.15 -7.16 -3.93
CA GLN A 223 -13.02 -7.65 -4.72
C GLN A 223 -12.12 -8.62 -3.91
N PRO A 224 -11.30 -9.47 -4.56
CA PRO A 224 -10.31 -10.30 -3.86
C PRO A 224 -9.23 -9.47 -3.18
N ILE A 225 -8.37 -10.10 -2.40
CA ILE A 225 -7.17 -9.43 -1.89
C ILE A 225 -6.09 -9.47 -2.95
N TYR A 226 -5.57 -8.30 -3.29
CA TYR A 226 -4.42 -8.14 -4.17
C TYR A 226 -3.18 -7.91 -3.33
N HIS A 227 -2.15 -8.72 -3.54
CA HIS A 227 -0.88 -8.57 -2.84
C HIS A 227 0.13 -7.82 -3.70
N GLN A 228 1.10 -7.18 -3.04
CA GLN A 228 2.18 -6.46 -3.70
C GLN A 228 2.86 -7.30 -4.79
N GLN A 229 3.06 -8.60 -4.58
CA GLN A 229 3.67 -9.50 -5.56
C GLN A 229 2.94 -9.51 -6.91
N LEU A 230 1.61 -9.30 -6.95
CA LEU A 230 0.88 -9.15 -8.21
C LEU A 230 1.14 -7.76 -8.80
N LEU A 231 1.09 -6.75 -7.94
CA LEU A 231 1.14 -5.34 -8.31
C LEU A 231 2.53 -4.88 -8.77
N ASP A 232 3.60 -5.54 -8.34
CA ASP A 232 4.97 -5.31 -8.81
C ASP A 232 5.14 -5.70 -10.29
N PHE A 233 4.28 -6.58 -10.79
CA PHE A 233 4.32 -7.08 -12.15
C PHE A 233 3.22 -6.41 -13.00
N ASN A 234 3.34 -6.54 -14.32
CA ASN A 234 2.27 -6.15 -15.24
C ASN A 234 1.18 -7.23 -15.37
N LEU A 235 0.97 -8.02 -14.30
CA LEU A 235 -0.02 -9.09 -14.23
C LEU A 235 -1.37 -8.48 -13.83
N ARG A 236 -2.45 -8.89 -14.50
CA ARG A 236 -3.81 -8.40 -14.22
C ARG A 236 -4.77 -9.55 -14.03
N LEU A 237 -5.64 -9.44 -13.04
CA LEU A 237 -6.78 -10.34 -12.88
C LEU A 237 -7.89 -9.93 -13.83
N LYS A 238 -8.39 -10.87 -14.63
CA LYS A 238 -9.52 -10.67 -15.55
C LYS A 238 -10.83 -11.21 -14.99
N SER A 239 -10.79 -12.37 -14.32
CA SER A 239 -11.97 -12.95 -13.68
C SER A 239 -11.58 -14.08 -12.71
N PRO A 240 -12.39 -14.36 -11.68
CA PRO A 240 -13.48 -13.51 -11.18
C PRO A 240 -12.91 -12.26 -10.51
N THR A 241 -13.63 -11.15 -10.64
CA THR A 241 -13.27 -9.88 -9.98
C THR A 241 -13.92 -9.74 -8.61
N GLU A 242 -14.87 -10.61 -8.30
CA GLU A 242 -15.43 -10.83 -6.98
C GLU A 242 -14.49 -11.71 -6.15
N GLY A 243 -14.32 -11.35 -4.88
CA GLY A 243 -13.47 -12.03 -3.91
C GLY A 243 -14.13 -13.26 -3.28
N ILE A 244 -15.46 -13.40 -3.40
CA ILE A 244 -16.18 -14.62 -3.03
C ILE A 244 -16.39 -15.46 -4.28
N ILE A 245 -15.89 -16.70 -4.26
CA ILE A 245 -16.04 -17.66 -5.34
C ILE A 245 -16.92 -18.81 -4.88
N ALA A 246 -17.97 -19.09 -5.64
CA ALA A 246 -18.68 -20.37 -5.60
C ALA A 246 -18.21 -21.24 -6.78
N PRO A 247 -17.51 -22.37 -6.54
CA PRO A 247 -17.01 -23.23 -7.61
C PRO A 247 -18.16 -23.76 -8.49
N LYS A 248 -17.91 -23.91 -9.79
CA LYS A 248 -18.87 -24.49 -10.75
C LYS A 248 -18.30 -25.79 -11.28
N HIS A 249 -19.11 -26.85 -11.34
CA HIS A 249 -18.67 -28.17 -11.81
C HIS A 249 -17.39 -28.67 -11.11
N ASN A 250 -17.32 -28.49 -9.79
CA ASN A 250 -16.18 -28.88 -8.95
C ASN A 250 -14.83 -28.23 -9.32
N VAL A 251 -14.85 -27.08 -10.02
CA VAL A 251 -13.64 -26.32 -10.33
C VAL A 251 -13.81 -24.82 -10.08
N ILE A 252 -12.70 -24.19 -9.75
CA ILE A 252 -12.49 -22.74 -9.72
C ILE A 252 -11.69 -22.37 -10.97
N ILE A 253 -12.16 -21.37 -11.71
CA ILE A 253 -11.51 -20.87 -12.92
C ILE A 253 -11.05 -19.43 -12.65
N LEU A 254 -9.74 -19.20 -12.71
CA LEU A 254 -9.16 -17.86 -12.63
C LEU A 254 -8.56 -17.49 -13.98
N LYS A 255 -8.77 -16.26 -14.44
CA LYS A 255 -8.19 -15.73 -15.68
C LYS A 255 -7.26 -14.59 -15.35
N LEU A 256 -6.01 -14.72 -15.78
CA LEU A 256 -4.97 -13.70 -15.63
C LEU A 256 -4.53 -13.21 -17.01
N GLU A 257 -4.19 -11.94 -17.13
CA GLU A 257 -3.61 -11.33 -18.32
C GLU A 257 -2.14 -10.98 -18.05
N ASN A 258 -1.28 -11.19 -19.05
CA ASN A 258 0.17 -11.01 -19.03
C ASN A 258 0.92 -11.95 -18.06
N LEU A 259 0.40 -13.16 -17.83
CA LEU A 259 1.18 -14.20 -17.17
C LEU A 259 2.21 -14.77 -18.16
N LEU A 260 3.49 -14.71 -17.82
CA LEU A 260 4.55 -15.29 -18.65
C LEU A 260 4.58 -16.82 -18.49
N PRO A 261 4.77 -17.61 -19.57
CA PRO A 261 4.71 -19.08 -19.51
C PRO A 261 5.71 -19.76 -18.57
N ASN A 262 6.84 -19.11 -18.28
CA ASN A 262 7.91 -19.63 -17.42
C ASN A 262 7.68 -19.32 -15.92
N ILE A 263 6.62 -18.59 -15.57
CA ILE A 263 6.32 -18.27 -14.18
C ILE A 263 5.60 -19.45 -13.52
N ALA A 264 6.19 -19.97 -12.45
CA ALA A 264 5.57 -21.03 -11.66
C ALA A 264 4.48 -20.45 -10.75
N LEU A 265 3.23 -20.81 -11.04
CA LEU A 265 2.10 -20.56 -10.16
C LEU A 265 1.82 -21.77 -9.26
N ARG A 266 1.44 -21.47 -8.02
CA ARG A 266 0.99 -22.47 -7.04
C ARG A 266 -0.24 -21.95 -6.31
N TYR A 267 -1.03 -22.84 -5.74
CA TYR A 267 -2.14 -22.46 -4.88
C TYR A 267 -2.20 -23.37 -3.65
N HIS A 268 -2.85 -22.92 -2.59
CA HIS A 268 -3.32 -23.82 -1.54
C HIS A 268 -4.61 -23.27 -0.95
N PHE A 269 -5.36 -24.13 -0.29
CA PHE A 269 -6.48 -23.73 0.55
C PHE A 269 -6.03 -23.58 2.01
N LYS A 270 -6.67 -22.68 2.76
CA LYS A 270 -6.40 -22.50 4.19
C LYS A 270 -6.46 -23.85 4.92
N GLY A 271 -5.42 -24.14 5.71
CA GLY A 271 -5.29 -25.39 6.45
C GLY A 271 -4.54 -26.50 5.70
N GLU A 272 -4.31 -26.37 4.39
CA GLU A 272 -3.48 -27.32 3.66
C GLU A 272 -1.99 -27.09 3.95
N ARG A 273 -1.26 -28.18 4.18
CA ARG A 273 0.18 -28.13 4.49
C ARG A 273 1.05 -27.81 3.25
N TYR A 274 0.61 -28.20 2.07
CA TYR A 274 1.39 -28.11 0.84
C TYR A 274 0.62 -27.41 -0.27
N SER A 275 1.30 -26.54 -0.99
CA SER A 275 0.74 -25.93 -2.20
C SER A 275 0.77 -26.88 -3.39
N LYS A 276 -0.20 -26.74 -4.28
CA LYS A 276 -0.43 -27.52 -5.49
C LYS A 276 -0.20 -26.65 -6.73
N LYS A 277 -0.03 -27.28 -7.91
CA LYS A 277 0.05 -26.56 -9.19
C LYS A 277 -1.34 -26.51 -9.82
N PRO A 278 -1.83 -25.34 -10.28
CA PRO A 278 -3.05 -25.28 -11.09
C PRO A 278 -2.79 -25.86 -12.48
N LYS A 279 -3.83 -26.38 -13.15
CA LYS A 279 -3.76 -26.62 -14.59
C LYS A 279 -3.88 -25.27 -15.30
N ILE A 280 -2.96 -24.96 -16.22
CA ILE A 280 -2.92 -23.66 -16.90
C ILE A 280 -3.04 -23.89 -18.41
N THR A 281 -3.93 -23.14 -19.05
CA THR A 281 -3.98 -23.00 -20.51
C THR A 281 -3.75 -21.55 -20.91
N TYR A 282 -3.13 -21.32 -22.07
CA TYR A 282 -2.80 -19.99 -22.56
C TYR A 282 -3.54 -19.71 -23.87
N GLU A 283 -4.06 -18.49 -24.00
CA GLU A 283 -4.66 -17.95 -25.21
C GLU A 283 -4.14 -16.52 -25.42
N GLY A 284 -3.12 -16.38 -26.27
CA GLY A 284 -2.39 -15.13 -26.43
C GLY A 284 -1.74 -14.68 -25.11
N LYS A 285 -2.14 -13.50 -24.61
CA LYS A 285 -1.67 -12.94 -23.33
C LYS A 285 -2.49 -13.41 -22.12
N ASN A 286 -3.56 -14.15 -22.34
CA ASN A 286 -4.45 -14.61 -21.29
C ASN A 286 -4.06 -16.01 -20.83
N ALA A 287 -4.02 -16.23 -19.52
CA ALA A 287 -3.85 -17.52 -18.90
C ALA A 287 -5.13 -17.89 -18.13
N THR A 288 -5.65 -19.08 -18.37
CA THR A 288 -6.76 -19.66 -17.62
C THR A 288 -6.23 -20.73 -16.69
N LEU A 289 -6.39 -20.51 -15.40
CA LEU A 289 -6.05 -21.44 -14.32
C LEU A 289 -7.30 -22.22 -13.94
N ILE A 290 -7.17 -23.54 -13.89
CA ILE A 290 -8.20 -24.46 -13.44
C ILE A 290 -7.72 -25.10 -12.14
N ILE A 291 -8.47 -24.87 -11.07
CA ILE A 291 -8.19 -25.32 -9.72
C ILE A 291 -9.34 -26.23 -9.26
N PRO A 292 -9.09 -27.49 -8.84
CA PRO A 292 -10.10 -28.32 -8.22
C PRO A 292 -10.74 -27.64 -7.01
N ALA A 293 -12.07 -27.72 -6.91
CA ALA A 293 -12.82 -27.14 -5.79
C ALA A 293 -12.42 -27.81 -4.45
N PRO A 294 -12.41 -27.06 -3.34
CA PRO A 294 -12.27 -27.62 -2.02
C PRO A 294 -13.58 -28.33 -1.59
N TYR A 295 -13.51 -29.15 -0.55
CA TYR A 295 -14.67 -29.89 -0.02
C TYR A 295 -15.50 -29.09 1.00
N ALA A 296 -15.02 -27.92 1.42
CA ALA A 296 -15.68 -27.08 2.42
C ALA A 296 -15.31 -25.61 2.19
N ASN A 297 -16.07 -24.71 2.83
CA ASN A 297 -15.76 -23.28 2.87
C ASN A 297 -14.33 -23.06 3.36
N THR A 298 -13.56 -22.27 2.63
CA THR A 298 -12.13 -22.04 2.91
C THR A 298 -11.66 -20.76 2.23
N GLU A 299 -10.37 -20.46 2.36
CA GLU A 299 -9.71 -19.37 1.63
C GLU A 299 -8.75 -19.98 0.61
N LEU A 300 -8.75 -19.44 -0.61
CA LEU A 300 -7.83 -19.80 -1.67
C LEU A 300 -6.72 -18.76 -1.72
N TYR A 301 -5.47 -19.21 -1.64
CA TYR A 301 -4.29 -18.36 -1.79
C TYR A 301 -3.55 -18.77 -3.07
N LEU A 302 -3.36 -17.82 -3.99
CA LEU A 302 -2.60 -18.01 -5.22
C LEU A 302 -1.21 -17.39 -5.08
N TYR A 303 -0.17 -18.11 -5.52
CA TYR A 303 1.23 -17.74 -5.37
C TYR A 303 1.94 -17.62 -6.70
N MET A 304 2.88 -16.70 -6.75
CA MET A 304 3.85 -16.51 -7.83
C MET A 304 5.23 -16.32 -7.23
N ASN A 305 6.22 -17.12 -7.65
CA ASN A 305 7.62 -17.02 -7.19
C ASN A 305 7.75 -16.95 -5.64
N ASN A 306 6.96 -17.76 -4.93
CA ASN A 306 6.89 -17.85 -3.46
C ASN A 306 6.22 -16.67 -2.73
N GLY A 307 5.70 -15.66 -3.43
CA GLY A 307 4.85 -14.61 -2.86
C GLY A 307 3.38 -14.87 -3.17
N ILE A 308 2.47 -14.57 -2.23
CA ILE A 308 1.03 -14.57 -2.48
C ILE A 308 0.73 -13.42 -3.46
N ILE A 309 -0.11 -13.68 -4.47
CA ILE A 309 -0.57 -12.69 -5.45
C ILE A 309 -2.04 -12.34 -5.29
N LEU A 310 -2.87 -13.33 -4.95
CA LEU A 310 -4.32 -13.16 -4.77
C LEU A 310 -4.83 -14.03 -3.61
N GLU A 311 -5.82 -13.53 -2.89
CA GLU A 311 -6.63 -14.32 -1.95
C GLU A 311 -8.12 -14.19 -2.27
N TYR A 312 -8.82 -15.31 -2.15
CA TYR A 312 -10.27 -15.39 -2.31
C TYR A 312 -10.89 -16.13 -1.15
N LYS A 313 -12.14 -15.80 -0.85
CA LYS A 313 -13.02 -16.61 -0.02
C LYS A 313 -13.78 -17.59 -0.91
N VAL A 314 -13.70 -18.88 -0.60
CA VAL A 314 -14.40 -19.92 -1.36
C VAL A 314 -15.58 -20.43 -0.53
N VAL A 315 -16.76 -20.42 -1.13
CA VAL A 315 -18.01 -20.89 -0.53
C VAL A 315 -18.55 -22.04 -1.37
N ILE A 316 -18.79 -23.19 -0.73
CA ILE A 316 -19.32 -24.43 -1.33
C ILE A 316 -20.82 -24.51 -1.10
#